data_AF-A0A7Y0LYA0-F1
#
_entry.id   AF-A0A7Y0LYA0-F1
#
_cell.length_a   1.000
_cell.length_b   1.000
_cell.length_c   1.000
_cell.angle_alpha   90.00
_cell.angle_beta   90.00
_cell.angle_gamma   90.00
#
_symmetry.space_group_name_H-M   'P 1'
#
loop_
_entity.id
_entity.type
_entity.pdbx_description
1 polymer ?
#
loop_
_entity_poly.entity_id
_entity_poly.type
_entity_poly.pdbx_seq_one_letter_code
_entity_poly.pdbx_strand_id
1 'polypeptide(L)'
;MGVGAAGGSGDPTASEEYVRVAAERDDLRDAVETAEERADDATSAATEKEAALEARADELDALSGELDSRQGDLEAREAAVTATENQIAATQIKNGVWTVGVDIEPGTYRTAEPVTSMCYWAILRSGTNGSDIVDNDLPEGGFPTVTLSTGQDFDNSCGVWSKQ
;
A
#
# COMPACT_ATOMS: atom_id res chain seq x y z
N MET A 1 -39.69 44.25 96.94
CA MET A 1 -40.57 43.56 95.97
C MET A 1 -40.37 44.22 94.62
N GLY A 2 -40.26 43.43 93.53
CA GLY A 2 -40.10 43.87 92.13
C GLY A 2 -38.66 43.72 91.65
N VAL A 3 -38.20 42.55 91.19
CA VAL A 3 -38.35 42.01 89.81
C VAL A 3 -37.79 43.03 88.81
N GLY A 4 -36.64 42.86 88.15
CA GLY A 4 -36.10 41.64 87.54
C GLY A 4 -36.34 41.73 86.03
N ALA A 5 -35.33 42.16 85.27
CA ALA A 5 -35.27 42.00 83.81
C ALA A 5 -33.81 42.12 83.36
N ALA A 6 -33.02 41.09 83.63
CA ALA A 6 -31.78 40.87 82.89
C ALA A 6 -32.21 40.38 81.50
N GLY A 7 -32.11 41.25 80.50
CA GLY A 7 -32.28 40.86 79.10
C GLY A 7 -31.25 39.80 78.76
N GLY A 8 -31.71 38.57 78.51
CA GLY A 8 -30.88 37.50 78.00
C GLY A 8 -30.43 37.84 76.58
N SER A 9 -29.29 38.51 76.45
CA SER A 9 -28.49 38.48 75.22
C SER A 9 -27.78 37.14 75.18
N GLY A 10 -28.51 36.07 74.85
CA GLY A 10 -27.89 34.79 74.53
C GLY A 10 -26.97 34.97 73.34
N ASP A 11 -25.76 34.41 73.43
CA ASP A 11 -24.81 34.41 72.31
C ASP A 11 -25.48 33.78 71.08
N PRO A 12 -25.72 34.54 69.99
CA PRO A 12 -26.41 34.03 68.82
C PRO A 12 -25.66 32.86 68.16
N THR A 13 -24.36 32.73 68.42
CA THR A 13 -23.52 31.63 67.93
C THR A 13 -23.71 30.32 68.69
N ALA A 14 -24.37 30.36 69.87
CA ALA A 14 -24.68 29.18 70.66
C ALA A 14 -26.05 28.55 70.32
N SER A 15 -26.79 29.12 69.37
CA SER A 15 -28.07 28.56 68.91
C SER A 15 -27.83 27.29 68.07
N GLU A 16 -28.70 26.27 68.22
CA GLU A 16 -28.61 25.03 67.43
C GLU A 16 -28.66 25.27 65.91
N GLU A 17 -29.44 26.27 65.49
CA GLU A 17 -29.55 26.66 64.09
C GLU A 17 -28.22 27.21 63.55
N TYR A 18 -27.56 28.09 64.32
CA TYR A 18 -26.26 28.63 63.94
C TYR A 18 -25.19 27.52 63.83
N VAL A 19 -25.14 26.60 64.80
CA VAL A 19 -24.19 25.48 64.79
C VAL A 19 -24.40 24.57 63.58
N ARG A 20 -25.65 24.26 63.22
CA ARG A 20 -25.96 23.45 62.03
C ARG A 20 -25.52 24.15 60.74
N VAL A 21 -25.83 25.42 60.59
CA VAL A 21 -25.44 26.20 59.39
C VAL A 21 -23.92 26.35 59.31
N ALA A 22 -23.24 26.49 60.44
CA ALA A 22 -21.77 26.53 60.48
C ALA A 22 -21.15 25.19 60.05
N ALA A 23 -21.70 24.06 60.52
CA ALA A 23 -21.26 22.73 60.10
C ALA A 23 -21.51 22.49 58.59
N GLU A 24 -22.70 22.83 58.10
CA GLU A 24 -23.05 22.72 56.67
C GLU A 24 -22.14 23.59 55.80
N ARG A 25 -21.82 24.81 56.24
CA ARG A 25 -20.85 25.68 55.55
C ARG A 25 -19.47 25.03 55.46
N ASP A 26 -19.01 24.40 56.53
CA ASP A 26 -17.67 23.78 56.56
C ASP A 26 -17.65 22.52 55.68
N ASP A 27 -18.69 21.67 55.75
CA ASP A 27 -18.86 20.54 54.84
C ASP A 27 -18.90 20.97 53.35
N LEU A 28 -19.60 22.07 53.05
CA LEU A 28 -19.65 22.64 51.70
C LEU A 28 -18.29 23.20 51.25
N ARG A 29 -17.50 23.78 52.15
CA ARG A 29 -16.15 24.25 51.82
C ARG A 29 -15.23 23.10 51.48
N ASP A 30 -15.23 22.03 52.28
CA ASP A 30 -14.44 20.83 52.02
C ASP A 30 -14.87 20.16 50.70
N ALA A 31 -16.18 20.14 50.42
CA ALA A 31 -16.72 19.64 49.16
C ALA A 31 -16.29 20.47 47.94
N VAL A 32 -16.25 21.80 48.08
CA VAL A 32 -15.75 22.71 47.03
C VAL A 32 -14.26 22.51 46.78
N GLU A 33 -13.43 22.45 47.82
CA GLU A 33 -11.99 22.20 47.69
C GLU A 33 -11.73 20.87 46.96
N THR A 34 -12.42 19.80 47.38
CA THR A 34 -12.30 18.50 46.71
C THR A 34 -12.81 18.53 45.26
N ALA A 35 -13.80 19.36 44.95
CA ALA A 35 -14.31 19.51 43.59
C ALA A 35 -13.34 20.31 42.70
N GLU A 36 -12.70 21.34 43.25
CA GLU A 36 -11.66 22.13 42.58
C GLU A 36 -10.44 21.26 42.25
N GLU A 37 -9.93 20.47 43.22
CA GLU A 37 -8.83 19.52 42.97
C GLU A 37 -9.16 18.54 41.83
N ARG A 38 -10.36 17.96 41.84
CA ARG A 38 -10.81 17.06 40.75
C ARG A 38 -10.93 17.77 39.41
N ALA A 39 -11.34 19.04 39.41
CA ALA A 39 -11.45 19.83 38.18
C ALA A 39 -10.06 20.14 37.60
N ASP A 40 -9.09 20.44 38.45
CA ASP A 40 -7.70 20.68 38.06
C ASP A 40 -7.03 19.41 37.51
N ASP A 41 -7.24 18.27 38.19
CA ASP A 41 -6.78 16.96 37.72
C ASP A 41 -7.42 16.59 36.37
N ALA A 42 -8.73 16.79 36.23
CA ALA A 42 -9.44 16.49 34.99
C ALA A 42 -8.97 17.39 33.84
N THR A 43 -8.71 18.67 34.11
CA THR A 43 -8.18 19.64 33.13
C THR A 43 -6.78 19.26 32.68
N SER A 44 -5.93 18.87 33.64
CA SER A 44 -4.56 18.40 33.36
C SER A 44 -4.59 17.14 32.49
N ALA A 45 -5.40 16.15 32.87
CA ALA A 45 -5.56 14.92 32.10
C ALA A 45 -6.18 15.14 30.70
N ALA A 46 -7.08 16.12 30.55
CA ALA A 46 -7.64 16.49 29.25
C ALA A 46 -6.56 17.10 28.35
N THR A 47 -5.76 18.02 28.88
CA THR A 47 -4.66 18.67 28.15
C THR A 47 -3.61 17.65 27.68
N GLU A 48 -3.24 16.69 28.53
CA GLU A 48 -2.32 15.60 28.16
C GLU A 48 -2.88 14.73 27.03
N LYS A 49 -4.19 14.41 27.07
CA LYS A 49 -4.85 13.64 26.01
C LYS A 49 -4.92 14.42 24.69
N GLU A 50 -5.21 15.72 24.75
CA GLU A 50 -5.22 16.58 23.56
C GLU A 50 -3.84 16.60 22.89
N ALA A 51 -2.77 16.80 23.67
CA ALA A 51 -1.40 16.74 23.16
C ALA A 51 -1.06 15.35 22.57
N ALA A 52 -1.49 14.26 23.22
CA ALA A 52 -1.29 12.91 22.71
C ALA A 52 -2.06 12.64 21.41
N LEU A 53 -3.27 13.19 21.27
CA LEU A 53 -4.07 13.06 20.04
C LEU A 53 -3.47 13.87 18.89
N GLU A 54 -2.96 15.07 19.17
CA GLU A 54 -2.24 15.88 18.18
C GLU A 54 -0.99 15.15 17.68
N ALA A 55 -0.17 14.61 18.58
CA ALA A 55 0.99 13.80 18.19
C ALA A 55 0.62 12.57 17.35
N ARG A 56 -0.51 11.92 17.64
CA ARG A 56 -1.01 10.80 16.84
C ARG A 56 -1.55 11.23 15.48
N ALA A 57 -2.15 12.41 15.36
CA ALA A 57 -2.58 12.96 14.09
C ALA A 57 -1.37 13.21 13.18
N ASP A 58 -0.31 13.83 13.71
CA ASP A 58 0.94 14.07 12.97
C ASP A 58 1.60 12.75 12.50
N GLU A 59 1.63 11.73 13.36
CA GLU A 59 2.13 10.39 13.01
C GLU A 59 1.31 9.76 11.87
N LEU A 60 -0.02 9.89 11.90
CA LEU A 60 -0.90 9.35 10.86
C LEU A 60 -0.72 10.08 9.53
N ASP A 61 -0.57 11.41 9.56
CA ASP A 61 -0.31 12.20 8.37
C ASP A 61 1.03 11.83 7.72
N ALA A 62 2.07 11.62 8.54
CA ALA A 62 3.37 11.15 8.08
C ALA A 62 3.29 9.74 7.45
N LEU A 63 2.56 8.81 8.09
CA LEU A 63 2.35 7.47 7.57
C LEU A 63 1.55 7.48 6.26
N SER A 64 0.52 8.33 6.16
CA SER A 64 -0.25 8.51 4.93
C SER A 64 0.65 8.97 3.78
N GLY A 65 1.50 9.97 4.02
CA GLY A 65 2.45 10.44 3.01
C GLY A 65 3.46 9.37 2.59
N GLU A 66 3.92 8.52 3.52
CA GLU A 66 4.81 7.41 3.18
C GLU A 66 4.10 6.32 2.36
N LEU A 67 2.83 6.01 2.68
CA LEU A 67 2.03 5.06 1.91
C LEU A 67 1.78 5.56 0.49
N ASP A 68 1.45 6.83 0.31
CA ASP A 68 1.25 7.44 -1.01
C ASP A 68 2.54 7.36 -1.85
N SER A 69 3.70 7.63 -1.24
CA SER A 69 5.00 7.48 -1.91
C SER A 69 5.26 6.03 -2.33
N ARG A 70 5.02 5.06 -1.43
CA ARG A 70 5.22 3.64 -1.73
C ARG A 70 4.28 3.14 -2.83
N GLN A 71 3.04 3.64 -2.85
CA GLN A 71 2.08 3.31 -3.89
C GLN A 71 2.57 3.83 -5.25
N GLY A 72 3.02 5.08 -5.33
CA GLY A 72 3.59 5.65 -6.55
C GLY A 72 4.81 4.86 -7.05
N ASP A 73 5.71 4.46 -6.15
CA ASP A 73 6.87 3.64 -6.51
C ASP A 73 6.47 2.24 -7.01
N LEU A 74 5.44 1.63 -6.42
CA LEU A 74 4.93 0.34 -6.86
C LEU A 74 4.33 0.43 -8.27
N GLU A 75 3.46 1.42 -8.52
CA GLU A 75 2.84 1.66 -9.83
C GLU A 75 3.90 1.88 -10.91
N ALA A 76 4.97 2.64 -10.61
CA ALA A 76 6.08 2.85 -11.54
C ALA A 76 6.84 1.55 -11.84
N ARG A 77 7.06 0.71 -10.82
CA ARG A 77 7.73 -0.60 -10.99
C ARG A 77 6.87 -1.57 -11.80
N GLU A 78 5.58 -1.62 -11.54
CA GLU A 78 4.64 -2.45 -12.30
C GLU A 78 4.61 -2.05 -13.77
N ALA A 79 4.52 -0.75 -14.06
CA ALA A 79 4.59 -0.24 -15.43
C ALA A 79 5.90 -0.62 -16.13
N ALA A 80 7.04 -0.52 -15.43
CA ALA A 80 8.35 -0.90 -15.97
C ALA A 80 8.47 -2.42 -16.23
N VAL A 81 7.91 -3.25 -15.35
CA VAL A 81 7.86 -4.71 -15.54
C VAL A 81 6.99 -5.05 -16.75
N THR A 82 5.78 -4.50 -16.84
CA THR A 82 4.89 -4.73 -17.99
C THR A 82 5.53 -4.28 -19.31
N ALA A 83 6.22 -3.13 -19.33
CA ALA A 83 6.95 -2.69 -20.51
C ALA A 83 8.05 -3.68 -20.92
N THR A 84 8.80 -4.22 -19.94
CA THR A 84 9.84 -5.23 -20.18
C THR A 84 9.25 -6.55 -20.67
N GLU A 85 8.16 -7.02 -20.06
CA GLU A 85 7.45 -8.23 -20.48
C GLU A 85 6.93 -8.13 -21.91
N ASN A 86 6.33 -6.99 -22.27
CA ASN A 86 5.87 -6.72 -23.63
C ASN A 86 7.04 -6.70 -24.63
N GLN A 87 8.17 -6.10 -24.26
CA GLN A 87 9.36 -6.11 -25.10
C GLN A 87 9.90 -7.54 -25.30
N ILE A 88 9.95 -8.34 -24.23
CA ILE A 88 10.37 -9.75 -24.31
C ILE A 88 9.40 -10.54 -25.20
N ALA A 89 8.09 -10.38 -25.04
CA ALA A 89 7.09 -11.06 -25.85
C ALA A 89 7.21 -10.72 -27.35
N ALA A 90 7.51 -9.45 -27.67
CA ALA A 90 7.68 -9.00 -29.06
C ALA A 90 9.00 -9.47 -29.70
N THR A 91 10.05 -9.70 -28.91
CA THR A 91 11.43 -9.91 -29.41
C THR A 91 12.01 -11.29 -29.11
N GLN A 92 11.34 -12.12 -28.33
CA GLN A 92 11.72 -13.51 -28.06
C GLN A 92 10.67 -14.50 -28.54
N ILE A 93 11.13 -15.54 -29.22
CA ILE A 93 10.31 -16.64 -29.72
C ILE A 93 10.68 -17.88 -28.92
N LYS A 94 9.73 -18.48 -28.20
CA LYS A 94 9.94 -19.78 -27.54
C LYS A 94 9.58 -20.93 -28.50
N ASN A 95 9.75 -22.17 -28.07
CA ASN A 95 9.22 -23.30 -28.85
C ASN A 95 7.70 -23.17 -29.03
N GLY A 96 7.21 -23.53 -30.23
CA GLY A 96 5.82 -23.39 -30.62
C GLY A 96 5.66 -22.76 -32.01
N VAL A 97 4.40 -22.47 -32.37
CA VAL A 97 4.04 -21.80 -33.62
C VAL A 97 3.67 -20.35 -33.31
N TRP A 98 4.25 -19.41 -34.07
CA TRP A 98 4.11 -17.97 -33.84
C TRP A 98 3.75 -17.24 -35.13
N THR A 99 2.70 -16.43 -35.14
CA THR A 99 2.32 -15.65 -36.31
C THR A 99 3.06 -14.31 -36.32
N VAL A 100 3.85 -14.07 -37.37
CA VAL A 100 4.69 -12.87 -37.53
C VAL A 100 3.82 -11.67 -37.87
N GLY A 101 3.92 -10.61 -37.08
CA GLY A 101 3.07 -9.42 -37.11
C GLY A 101 1.83 -9.52 -36.22
N VAL A 102 1.61 -10.64 -35.54
CA VAL A 102 0.54 -10.82 -34.55
C VAL A 102 1.13 -11.14 -33.18
N ASP A 103 1.88 -12.24 -33.07
CA ASP A 103 2.46 -12.70 -31.81
C ASP A 103 3.89 -12.14 -31.60
N ILE A 104 4.64 -11.97 -32.70
CA ILE A 104 6.03 -11.49 -32.71
C ILE A 104 6.25 -10.48 -33.83
N GLU A 105 7.24 -9.60 -33.67
CA GLU A 105 7.56 -8.63 -34.71
C GLU A 105 8.28 -9.26 -35.93
N PRO A 106 8.15 -8.69 -37.14
CA PRO A 106 9.03 -9.07 -38.24
C PRO A 106 10.48 -8.64 -37.96
N GLY A 107 11.43 -9.40 -38.49
CA GLY A 107 12.86 -9.12 -38.35
C GLY A 107 13.73 -10.36 -38.43
N THR A 108 15.02 -10.18 -38.15
CA THR A 108 15.99 -11.28 -38.10
C THR A 108 16.10 -11.80 -36.68
N TYR A 109 15.99 -13.11 -36.51
CA TYR A 109 16.06 -13.81 -35.24
C TYR A 109 17.21 -14.79 -35.26
N ARG A 110 17.88 -14.96 -34.13
CA ARG A 110 18.94 -15.96 -33.92
C ARG A 110 18.64 -16.74 -32.65
N THR A 111 18.98 -18.02 -32.59
CA THR A 111 18.84 -18.76 -31.32
C THR A 111 19.61 -18.06 -30.20
N ALA A 112 19.00 -17.94 -29.02
CA ALA A 112 19.59 -17.28 -27.87
C ALA A 112 20.74 -18.11 -27.28
N GLU A 113 20.63 -19.43 -27.39
CA GLU A 113 21.65 -20.41 -26.99
C GLU A 113 22.10 -21.23 -28.21
N PRO A 114 23.30 -21.83 -28.16
CA PRO A 114 23.73 -22.71 -29.24
C PRO A 114 22.86 -23.96 -29.27
N VAL A 115 22.38 -24.31 -30.45
CA VAL A 115 21.81 -25.64 -30.72
C VAL A 115 22.94 -26.66 -30.57
N THR A 116 22.66 -27.74 -29.84
CA THR A 116 23.63 -28.81 -29.54
C THR A 116 23.19 -30.19 -30.02
N SER A 117 21.96 -30.32 -30.49
CA SER A 117 21.37 -31.51 -31.10
C SER A 117 20.44 -31.08 -32.23
N MET A 118 20.17 -31.99 -33.17
CA MET A 118 19.20 -31.74 -34.25
C MET A 118 17.87 -31.20 -33.69
N CYS A 119 17.41 -30.09 -34.24
CA CYS A 119 16.10 -29.51 -34.00
C CYS A 119 15.47 -29.10 -35.33
N TYR A 120 14.19 -28.73 -35.32
CA TYR A 120 13.47 -28.32 -36.53
C TYR A 120 12.88 -26.92 -36.37
N TRP A 121 12.95 -26.14 -37.44
CA TRP A 121 12.15 -24.93 -37.59
C TRP A 121 11.57 -24.84 -39.01
N ALA A 122 10.44 -24.17 -39.15
CA ALA A 122 9.81 -23.88 -40.43
C ALA A 122 9.18 -22.49 -40.45
N ILE A 123 9.33 -21.81 -41.59
CA ILE A 123 8.58 -20.62 -41.96
C ILE A 123 7.47 -21.08 -42.91
N LEU A 124 6.23 -20.77 -42.54
CA LEU A 124 5.02 -21.21 -43.23
C LEU A 124 4.24 -19.98 -43.72
N ARG A 125 3.44 -20.13 -44.77
CA ARG A 125 2.44 -19.10 -45.11
C ARG A 125 1.31 -19.16 -44.09
N SER A 126 1.01 -18.02 -43.45
CA SER A 126 0.00 -17.98 -42.39
C SER A 126 -1.39 -18.37 -42.90
N GLY A 127 -2.17 -19.03 -42.04
CA GLY A 127 -3.54 -19.47 -42.36
C GLY A 127 -3.63 -20.69 -43.26
N THR A 128 -2.51 -21.29 -43.66
CA THR A 128 -2.48 -22.55 -44.44
C THR A 128 -2.52 -23.81 -43.58
N ASN A 129 -2.53 -23.66 -42.25
CA ASN A 129 -2.48 -24.76 -41.28
C ASN A 129 -1.30 -25.72 -41.53
N GLY A 130 -0.13 -25.14 -41.86
CA GLY A 130 1.11 -25.88 -42.07
C GLY A 130 1.28 -26.52 -43.46
N SER A 131 0.35 -26.31 -44.40
CA SER A 131 0.44 -26.97 -45.72
C SER A 131 1.39 -26.29 -46.71
N ASP A 132 1.84 -25.07 -46.43
CA ASP A 132 2.64 -24.25 -47.34
C ASP A 132 3.93 -23.78 -46.65
N ILE A 133 5.00 -24.55 -46.83
CA ILE A 133 6.34 -24.29 -46.29
C ILE A 133 7.06 -23.31 -47.22
N VAL A 134 7.44 -22.16 -46.68
CA VAL A 134 8.27 -21.16 -47.34
C VAL A 134 9.75 -21.52 -47.22
N ASP A 135 10.17 -21.90 -46.01
CA ASP A 135 11.54 -22.31 -45.71
C ASP A 135 11.58 -23.20 -44.46
N ASN A 136 12.56 -24.09 -44.34
CA ASN A 136 12.77 -24.94 -43.17
C ASN A 136 14.19 -25.48 -43.09
N ASP A 137 14.61 -25.90 -41.90
CA ASP A 137 15.91 -26.54 -41.72
C ASP A 137 15.95 -27.50 -40.51
N LEU A 138 16.97 -28.35 -40.49
CA LEU A 138 17.28 -29.31 -39.42
C LEU A 138 18.70 -29.06 -38.86
N PRO A 139 18.97 -27.90 -38.22
CA PRO A 139 20.30 -27.60 -37.76
C PRO A 139 20.74 -28.57 -36.66
N GLU A 140 21.96 -29.10 -36.79
CA GLU A 140 22.57 -30.01 -35.82
C GLU A 140 23.49 -29.29 -34.82
N GLY A 141 23.74 -27.99 -35.00
CA GLY A 141 24.61 -27.22 -34.13
C GLY A 141 24.69 -25.74 -34.44
N GLY A 142 25.29 -24.96 -33.54
CA GLY A 142 25.62 -23.56 -33.74
C GLY A 142 24.48 -22.61 -33.37
N PHE A 143 24.41 -21.44 -34.02
CA PHE A 143 23.38 -20.44 -33.76
C PHE A 143 22.61 -20.12 -35.05
N PRO A 144 21.62 -20.96 -35.41
CA PRO A 144 20.75 -20.73 -36.56
C PRO A 144 20.18 -19.31 -36.55
N THR A 145 20.01 -18.73 -37.73
CA THR A 145 19.46 -17.38 -37.93
C THR A 145 18.40 -17.43 -39.01
N VAL A 146 17.25 -16.79 -38.78
CA VAL A 146 16.12 -16.71 -39.72
C VAL A 146 15.68 -15.27 -39.90
N THR A 147 15.12 -14.94 -41.05
CA THR A 147 14.47 -13.63 -41.29
C THR A 147 12.98 -13.85 -41.50
N LEU A 148 12.19 -13.31 -40.57
CA LEU A 148 10.74 -13.44 -40.52
C LEU A 148 10.06 -12.18 -41.02
N SER A 149 9.02 -12.36 -41.84
CA SER A 149 8.22 -11.30 -42.45
C SER A 149 6.75 -11.44 -42.05
N THR A 150 6.04 -10.33 -41.95
CA THR A 150 4.61 -10.30 -41.61
C THR A 150 3.78 -11.24 -42.51
N GLY A 151 2.83 -11.96 -41.92
CA GLY A 151 1.97 -12.91 -42.65
C GLY A 151 2.58 -14.31 -42.80
N GLN A 152 3.69 -14.58 -42.11
CA GLN A 152 4.26 -15.91 -41.95
C GLN A 152 3.88 -16.50 -40.58
N ASP A 153 3.81 -17.82 -40.49
CA ASP A 153 3.85 -18.53 -39.21
C ASP A 153 5.24 -19.16 -39.05
N PHE A 154 5.84 -19.07 -37.87
CA PHE A 154 7.13 -19.66 -37.55
C PHE A 154 6.91 -20.80 -36.54
N ASP A 155 7.08 -22.04 -37.00
CA ASP A 155 7.05 -23.24 -36.18
C ASP A 155 8.47 -23.58 -35.74
N ASN A 156 8.70 -23.61 -34.44
CA ASN A 156 10.03 -23.70 -33.87
C ASN A 156 10.10 -24.73 -32.74
N SER A 157 11.09 -25.63 -32.85
CA SER A 157 11.49 -26.57 -31.80
C SER A 157 12.97 -26.46 -31.41
N CYS A 158 13.66 -25.40 -31.86
CA CYS A 158 15.10 -25.16 -31.68
C CYS A 158 15.47 -24.36 -30.42
N GLY A 159 14.52 -24.16 -29.50
CA GLY A 159 14.72 -23.39 -28.28
C GLY A 159 14.26 -21.94 -28.42
N VAL A 160 14.87 -21.04 -27.66
CA VAL A 160 14.52 -19.62 -27.68
C VAL A 160 15.27 -18.90 -28.79
N TRP A 161 14.57 -18.06 -29.55
CA TRP A 161 15.19 -17.15 -30.51
C TRP A 161 15.02 -15.71 -30.06
N SER A 162 16.06 -14.91 -30.25
CA SER A 162 16.08 -13.48 -29.95
C SER A 162 16.25 -12.67 -31.22
N LYS A 163 15.43 -11.63 -31.37
CA LYS A 163 15.58 -10.64 -32.45
C LYS A 163 16.97 -10.00 -32.38
N GLN A 164 17.62 -9.83 -33.54
CA GLN A 164 18.95 -9.24 -33.70
C GLN A 164 18.89 -7.73 -33.94
#